data_AF-A0A966NWP1-F1
#
_entry.id   AF-A0A966NWP1-F1
#
_cell.length_a   1.000
_cell.length_b   1.000
_cell.length_c   1.000
_cell.angle_alpha   90.00
_cell.angle_beta   90.00
_cell.angle_gamma   90.00
#
_symmetry.space_group_name_H-M   'P 1'
#
loop_
_entity.id
_entity.type
_entity.pdbx_description
1 polymer ?
#
loop_
_entity_poly.entity_id
_entity_poly.type
_entity_poly.pdbx_seq_one_letter_code
_entity_poly.pdbx_strand_id
1 'polypeptide(L)'
;ERGGIDRLVSNRALFELARTRANTNDSRIRQEIAAIESEYRIGRILVIREVLKQAPAGFSAATKCFCTELEWRVAQFVSRVLGPEATLWNDVTQGLAYAPAYTIMGGTSNVMRNILGERVLGLAKEPSPKT
;
A
#
# COMPACT_ATOMS: atom_id res chain seq x y z
N GLU A 1 -14.75 3.18 -1.79
CA GLU A 1 -13.89 1.99 -1.66
C GLU A 1 -13.63 1.71 -0.19
N ARG A 2 -14.06 0.58 0.38
CA ARG A 2 -13.86 0.27 1.81
C ARG A 2 -12.85 -0.86 2.07
N GLY A 3 -12.43 -1.61 1.04
CA GLY A 3 -11.67 -2.86 1.21
C GLY A 3 -10.24 -2.86 0.71
N GLY A 4 -9.70 -1.72 0.24
CA GLY A 4 -8.30 -1.63 -0.22
C GLY A 4 -7.97 -2.41 -1.51
N ILE A 5 -8.97 -3.03 -2.16
CA ILE A 5 -8.76 -3.87 -3.34
C ILE A 5 -8.18 -3.07 -4.50
N ASP A 6 -8.72 -1.89 -4.83
CA ASP A 6 -8.22 -1.13 -5.97
C ASP A 6 -6.75 -0.76 -5.71
N ARG A 7 -6.42 -0.35 -4.48
CA ARG A 7 -5.04 -0.03 -4.07
C ARG A 7 -4.10 -1.22 -4.16
N LEU A 8 -4.60 -2.42 -3.87
CA LEU A 8 -3.83 -3.64 -4.00
C LEU A 8 -3.52 -3.97 -5.46
N VAL A 9 -4.44 -3.73 -6.41
CA VAL A 9 -4.23 -4.12 -7.82
C VAL A 9 -3.73 -3.00 -8.74
N SER A 10 -4.02 -1.74 -8.44
CA SER A 10 -3.75 -0.58 -9.32
C SER A 10 -2.30 -0.51 -9.80
N ASN A 11 -1.33 -0.81 -8.93
CA ASN A 11 0.09 -0.73 -9.28
C ASN A 11 0.73 -2.08 -9.65
N ARG A 12 -0.02 -3.18 -9.71
CA ARG A 12 0.57 -4.50 -10.04
C ARG A 12 1.19 -4.54 -11.43
N ALA A 13 0.53 -3.92 -12.42
CA ALA A 13 1.07 -3.85 -13.78
C ALA A 13 2.38 -3.07 -13.83
N LEU A 14 2.48 -1.95 -13.09
CA LEU A 14 3.69 -1.15 -12.98
C LEU A 14 4.83 -1.92 -12.30
N PHE A 15 4.51 -2.66 -11.24
CA PHE A 15 5.47 -3.54 -10.57
C PHE A 15 6.03 -4.59 -11.53
N GLU A 16 5.18 -5.28 -12.30
CA GLU A 16 5.64 -6.29 -13.27
C GLU A 16 6.54 -5.68 -14.34
N LEU A 17 6.20 -4.50 -14.86
CA LEU A 17 7.04 -3.77 -15.81
C LEU A 17 8.41 -3.47 -15.20
N ALA A 18 8.45 -2.86 -14.01
CA ALA A 18 9.70 -2.56 -13.33
C ALA A 18 10.51 -3.83 -13.04
N ARG A 19 9.86 -4.93 -12.63
CA ARG A 19 10.51 -6.20 -12.33
C ARG A 19 11.28 -6.77 -13.52
N THR A 20 10.82 -6.56 -14.76
CA THR A 20 11.55 -7.00 -15.98
C THR A 20 12.80 -6.16 -16.26
N ARG A 21 12.88 -4.94 -15.74
CA ARG A 21 14.02 -4.01 -15.91
C ARG A 21 14.95 -3.97 -14.70
N ALA A 22 14.52 -4.53 -13.57
CA ALA A 22 15.28 -4.50 -12.32
C ALA A 22 16.57 -5.34 -12.41
N ASN A 23 17.66 -4.84 -11.85
CA ASN A 23 18.93 -5.57 -11.77
C ASN A 23 18.85 -6.68 -10.69
N THR A 24 18.48 -7.88 -11.10
CA THR A 24 18.34 -9.04 -10.20
C THR A 24 19.69 -9.65 -9.77
N ASN A 25 20.83 -9.17 -10.26
CA ASN A 25 22.13 -9.56 -9.71
C ASN A 25 22.38 -8.93 -8.33
N ASP A 26 21.76 -7.78 -8.04
CA ASP A 26 21.81 -7.16 -6.72
C ASP A 26 20.89 -7.91 -5.73
N SER A 27 21.49 -8.43 -4.66
CA SER A 27 20.78 -9.11 -3.57
C SER A 27 19.69 -8.26 -2.91
N ARG A 28 19.89 -6.94 -2.81
CA ARG A 28 18.93 -6.02 -2.18
C ARG A 28 17.68 -5.85 -3.05
N ILE A 29 17.87 -5.73 -4.36
CA ILE A 29 16.76 -5.65 -5.33
C ILE A 29 15.97 -6.97 -5.33
N ARG A 30 16.65 -8.13 -5.30
CA ARG A 30 15.94 -9.42 -5.18
C ARG A 30 15.12 -9.52 -3.89
N GLN A 31 15.69 -9.07 -2.76
CA GLN A 31 14.99 -9.09 -1.48
C GLN A 31 13.76 -8.18 -1.49
N GLU A 32 13.88 -6.99 -2.09
CA GLU A 32 12.76 -6.06 -2.22
C GLU A 32 11.65 -6.62 -3.12
N ILE A 33 11.99 -7.22 -4.26
CA ILE A 33 11.03 -7.91 -5.13
C ILE A 33 10.30 -9.02 -4.35
N ALA A 34 11.03 -9.83 -3.58
CA ALA A 34 10.44 -10.89 -2.77
C ALA A 34 9.50 -10.36 -1.68
N ALA A 35 9.86 -9.23 -1.05
CA ALA A 35 9.00 -8.56 -0.08
C ALA A 35 7.70 -8.07 -0.71
N ILE A 36 7.78 -7.32 -1.82
CA ILE A 36 6.61 -6.81 -2.53
C ILE A 36 5.69 -7.95 -2.99
N GLU A 37 6.24 -9.04 -3.53
CA GLU A 37 5.46 -10.22 -3.93
C GLU A 37 4.75 -10.89 -2.74
N SER A 38 5.44 -10.98 -1.60
CA SER A 38 4.85 -11.52 -0.37
C SER A 38 3.71 -10.62 0.12
N GLU A 39 3.87 -9.31 -0.01
CA GLU A 39 2.87 -8.33 0.40
C GLU A 39 1.66 -8.32 -0.52
N TYR A 40 1.81 -8.51 -1.82
CA TYR A 40 0.67 -8.75 -2.71
C TYR A 40 -0.12 -9.99 -2.29
N ARG A 41 0.55 -11.07 -1.88
CA ARG A 41 -0.12 -12.28 -1.38
C ARG A 41 -0.86 -12.02 -0.08
N ILE A 42 -0.23 -11.34 0.87
CA ILE A 42 -0.84 -10.95 2.15
C ILE A 42 -2.05 -10.04 1.91
N GLY A 43 -1.87 -8.97 1.12
CA GLY A 43 -2.93 -8.03 0.77
C GLY A 43 -4.12 -8.74 0.13
N ARG A 44 -3.87 -9.69 -0.78
CA ARG A 44 -4.96 -10.47 -1.40
C ARG A 44 -5.73 -11.28 -0.35
N ILE A 45 -5.05 -11.88 0.61
CA ILE A 45 -5.70 -12.60 1.72
C ILE A 45 -6.54 -11.63 2.57
N LEU A 46 -6.00 -10.46 2.90
CA LEU A 46 -6.71 -9.44 3.68
C LEU A 46 -8.00 -9.00 2.98
N VAL A 47 -7.90 -8.62 1.71
CA VAL A 47 -9.05 -8.22 0.88
C VAL A 47 -10.10 -9.34 0.81
N ILE A 48 -9.68 -10.58 0.53
CA ILE A 48 -10.61 -11.72 0.42
C ILE A 48 -11.33 -11.97 1.75
N ARG A 49 -10.60 -11.93 2.87
CA ARG A 49 -11.20 -12.13 4.20
C ARG A 49 -12.24 -11.05 4.51
N GLU A 50 -12.05 -9.81 4.06
CA GLU A 50 -13.04 -8.76 4.24
C GLU A 50 -14.28 -8.97 3.39
N VAL A 51 -14.10 -9.29 2.10
CA VAL A 51 -15.22 -9.58 1.18
C VAL A 51 -16.05 -10.75 1.68
N LEU A 52 -15.39 -11.80 2.19
CA LEU A 52 -16.04 -12.98 2.76
C LEU A 52 -16.55 -12.77 4.19
N LYS A 53 -16.38 -11.57 4.78
CA LYS A 53 -16.74 -11.25 6.18
C LYS A 53 -16.11 -12.20 7.22
N GLN A 54 -14.89 -12.66 6.94
CA GLN A 54 -14.04 -13.50 7.79
C GLN A 54 -12.95 -12.72 8.53
N ALA A 55 -12.88 -11.40 8.30
CA ALA A 55 -12.01 -10.50 9.04
C ALA A 55 -12.63 -10.11 10.40
N PRO A 56 -11.82 -9.86 11.45
CA PRO A 56 -12.32 -9.31 12.71
C PRO A 56 -13.10 -8.00 12.52
N ALA A 57 -13.99 -7.67 13.45
CA ALA A 57 -14.70 -6.40 13.43
C ALA A 57 -13.72 -5.21 13.45
N GLY A 58 -13.94 -4.21 12.61
CA GLY A 58 -13.07 -3.02 12.52
C GLY A 58 -11.75 -3.21 11.77
N PHE A 59 -11.47 -4.41 11.23
CA PHE A 59 -10.20 -4.72 10.57
C PHE A 59 -10.03 -4.06 9.19
N SER A 60 -11.08 -3.44 8.64
CA SER A 60 -11.02 -2.64 7.39
C SER A 60 -10.00 -1.52 7.43
N ALA A 61 -9.72 -0.97 8.61
CA ALA A 61 -8.65 0.00 8.79
C ALA A 61 -7.25 -0.61 8.51
N ALA A 62 -7.03 -1.86 8.90
CA ALA A 62 -5.77 -2.56 8.66
C ALA A 62 -5.56 -2.87 7.18
N THR A 63 -6.59 -3.41 6.51
CA THR A 63 -6.51 -3.71 5.08
C THR A 63 -6.30 -2.45 4.26
N LYS A 64 -7.04 -1.36 4.55
CA LYS A 64 -6.81 -0.07 3.88
C LYS A 64 -5.38 0.41 4.09
N CYS A 65 -4.93 0.47 5.35
CA CYS A 65 -3.58 0.95 5.69
C CYS A 65 -2.52 0.15 4.91
N PHE A 66 -2.58 -1.18 5.01
CA PHE A 66 -1.67 -2.10 4.35
C PHE A 66 -1.64 -1.90 2.84
N CYS A 67 -2.80 -1.89 2.16
CA CYS A 67 -2.86 -1.76 0.72
C CYS A 67 -2.34 -0.41 0.23
N THR A 68 -2.67 0.70 0.90
CA THR A 68 -2.17 2.03 0.50
C THR A 68 -0.66 2.22 0.75
N GLU A 69 -0.12 1.61 1.80
CA GLU A 69 1.33 1.65 2.06
C GLU A 69 2.11 0.71 1.13
N LEU A 70 1.55 -0.44 0.76
CA LEU A 70 2.09 -1.29 -0.29
C LEU A 70 2.11 -0.56 -1.63
N GLU A 71 1.01 0.07 -2.01
CA GLU A 71 0.90 0.83 -3.27
C GLU A 71 1.98 1.91 -3.38
N TRP A 72 2.23 2.64 -2.29
CA TRP A 72 3.29 3.63 -2.22
C TRP A 72 4.70 3.02 -2.34
N ARG A 73 4.95 1.90 -1.67
CA ARG A 73 6.25 1.19 -1.76
C ARG A 73 6.51 0.65 -3.16
N VAL A 74 5.48 0.15 -3.83
CA VAL A 74 5.57 -0.27 -5.23
C VAL A 74 5.93 0.92 -6.12
N ALA A 75 5.28 2.07 -5.95
CA ALA A 75 5.61 3.27 -6.71
C ALA A 75 7.07 3.72 -6.48
N GLN A 76 7.56 3.63 -5.25
CA GLN A 76 8.95 3.91 -4.90
C GLN A 76 9.93 2.94 -5.56
N PHE A 77 9.62 1.64 -5.57
CA PHE A 77 10.40 0.63 -6.26
C PHE A 77 10.44 0.90 -7.78
N VAL A 78 9.29 1.14 -8.40
CA VAL A 78 9.18 1.45 -9.84
C VAL A 78 9.99 2.69 -10.19
N SER A 79 9.85 3.77 -9.41
CA SER A 79 10.60 5.02 -9.61
C SER A 79 12.12 4.77 -9.60
N ARG A 80 12.62 4.02 -8.60
CA ARG A 80 14.06 3.70 -8.51
C ARG A 80 14.56 2.82 -9.66
N VAL A 81 13.76 1.84 -10.09
CA VAL A 81 14.16 0.94 -11.19
C VAL A 81 14.18 1.68 -12.54
N LEU A 82 13.22 2.57 -12.78
CA LEU A 82 13.17 3.38 -14.00
C LEU A 82 14.23 4.50 -14.02
N GLY A 83 14.71 4.93 -12.84
CA GLY A 83 15.76 5.94 -12.73
C GLY A 83 15.33 7.25 -13.40
N PRO A 84 16.14 7.84 -14.31
CA PRO A 84 15.79 9.07 -15.01
C PRO A 84 14.49 8.99 -15.82
N GLU A 85 14.07 7.82 -16.32
CA GLU A 85 12.80 7.68 -17.05
C GLU A 85 11.59 8.00 -16.16
N ALA A 86 11.72 7.84 -14.84
CA ALA A 86 10.66 8.16 -13.87
C ALA A 86 10.36 9.67 -13.78
N THR A 87 11.18 10.54 -14.37
CA THR A 87 10.96 12.00 -14.39
C THR A 87 10.32 12.51 -15.67
N LEU A 88 10.08 11.63 -16.65
CA LEU A 88 9.33 11.98 -17.86
C LEU A 88 7.87 12.27 -17.50
N TRP A 89 7.11 12.92 -18.39
CA TRP A 89 5.67 13.12 -18.20
C TRP A 89 4.88 12.16 -19.09
N ASN A 90 4.37 11.08 -18.50
CA ASN A 90 3.56 10.06 -19.16
C ASN A 90 2.62 9.37 -18.13
N ASP A 91 1.76 8.47 -18.59
CA ASP A 91 0.75 7.82 -17.73
C ASP A 91 1.37 7.08 -16.53
N VAL A 92 2.55 6.46 -16.71
CA VAL A 92 3.27 5.77 -15.63
C VAL A 92 3.71 6.78 -14.57
N THR A 93 4.42 7.83 -14.97
CA THR A 93 5.02 8.80 -14.05
C THR A 93 3.98 9.71 -13.39
N GLN A 94 2.85 9.97 -14.05
CA GLN A 94 1.68 10.59 -13.42
C GLN A 94 1.13 9.73 -12.28
N GLY A 95 1.03 8.41 -12.49
CA GLY A 95 0.66 7.47 -11.43
C GLY A 95 1.65 7.49 -10.26
N LEU A 96 2.96 7.53 -10.55
CA LEU A 96 4.00 7.65 -9.52
C LEU A 96 3.90 8.95 -8.73
N ALA A 97 3.64 10.08 -9.41
CA ALA A 97 3.48 11.39 -8.77
C ALA A 97 2.24 11.45 -7.87
N TYR A 98 1.18 10.72 -8.21
CA TYR A 98 -0.04 10.66 -7.42
C TYR A 98 0.00 9.65 -6.27
N ALA A 99 0.87 8.63 -6.35
CA ALA A 99 0.97 7.55 -5.37
C ALA A 99 1.03 7.96 -3.87
N PRO A 100 1.73 9.04 -3.44
CA PRO A 100 1.75 9.38 -2.02
C PRO A 100 0.37 9.82 -1.49
N ALA A 101 -0.50 10.33 -2.35
CA ALA A 101 -1.84 10.80 -1.96
C ALA A 101 -2.73 9.65 -1.42
N TYR A 102 -2.49 8.41 -1.83
CA TYR A 102 -3.28 7.26 -1.38
C TYR A 102 -3.16 6.96 0.11
N THR A 103 -2.00 7.26 0.70
CA THR A 103 -1.78 7.13 2.15
C THR A 103 -2.54 8.18 2.96
N ILE A 104 -3.11 9.21 2.31
CA ILE A 104 -3.87 10.30 2.91
C ILE A 104 -5.37 10.14 2.63
N MET A 105 -5.72 9.85 1.38
CA MET A 105 -7.11 9.79 0.93
C MET A 105 -7.92 8.70 1.65
N GLY A 106 -9.16 9.03 2.01
CA GLY A 106 -10.05 8.10 2.70
C GLY A 106 -9.63 7.79 4.15
N GLY A 107 -8.85 8.70 4.76
CA GLY A 107 -8.28 8.56 6.10
C GLY A 107 -6.81 8.19 6.03
N THR A 108 -5.97 8.95 6.72
CA THR A 108 -4.52 8.75 6.68
C THR A 108 -4.12 7.41 7.28
N SER A 109 -2.96 6.85 6.90
CA SER A 109 -2.43 5.63 7.54
C SER A 109 -2.30 5.79 9.07
N ASN A 110 -2.01 7.00 9.56
CA ASN A 110 -1.95 7.27 10.99
C ASN A 110 -3.34 7.20 11.64
N VAL A 111 -4.36 7.80 11.02
CA VAL A 111 -5.75 7.66 11.51
C VAL A 111 -6.19 6.20 11.49
N MET A 112 -5.82 5.42 10.48
CA MET A 112 -6.12 3.98 10.44
C MET A 112 -5.46 3.22 11.60
N ARG A 113 -4.19 3.52 11.90
CA ARG A 113 -3.50 2.94 13.06
C ARG A 113 -4.19 3.30 14.38
N ASN A 114 -4.68 4.53 14.53
CA ASN A 114 -5.45 4.93 15.71
C ASN A 114 -6.76 4.15 15.83
N ILE A 115 -7.49 3.99 14.73
CA ILE A 115 -8.73 3.17 14.69
C ILE A 115 -8.44 1.74 15.13
N LEU A 116 -7.34 1.14 14.67
CA LEU A 116 -6.94 -0.21 15.09
C LEU A 116 -6.59 -0.25 16.57
N GLY A 117 -5.83 0.73 17.07
CA GLY A 117 -5.51 0.87 18.49
C GLY A 117 -6.78 0.91 19.35
N GLU A 118 -7.70 1.81 19.03
CA GLU A 118 -8.91 2.03 19.84
C GLU A 118 -9.93 0.88 19.69
N ARG A 119 -10.24 0.46 18.46
CA ARG A 119 -11.39 -0.41 18.19
C ARG A 119 -11.05 -1.89 18.11
N VAL A 120 -9.81 -2.22 17.78
CA VAL A 120 -9.36 -3.63 17.68
C VAL A 120 -8.56 -4.02 18.91
N LEU A 121 -7.66 -3.15 19.38
CA LEU A 121 -6.81 -3.43 20.54
C LEU A 121 -7.36 -2.90 21.87
N GLY A 122 -8.40 -2.05 21.87
CA GLY A 122 -9.02 -1.51 23.08
C GLY A 122 -8.16 -0.47 23.81
N LEU A 123 -7.23 0.19 23.11
CA LEU A 123 -6.39 1.25 23.67
C LEU A 123 -7.19 2.52 23.96
N ALA A 124 -6.64 3.37 24.83
CA ALA A 124 -7.22 4.67 25.11
C ALA A 124 -7.32 5.54 23.84
N LYS A 125 -8.41 6.28 23.72
CA LYS A 125 -8.64 7.21 22.62
C LYS A 125 -7.63 8.35 22.62
N GLU A 126 -7.29 8.86 21.44
CA GLU A 126 -6.46 10.07 21.34
C GLU A 126 -7.08 11.26 22.09
N PRO A 127 -6.24 12.14 22.68
CA PRO A 127 -6.71 13.34 23.37
C PRO A 127 -7.53 14.24 22.44
N SER A 128 -8.77 14.53 22.80
CA SER A 128 -9.58 15.53 22.11
C SER A 128 -9.01 16.93 22.39
N PRO A 129 -9.02 17.87 21.42
CA PRO A 129 -8.71 19.27 21.69
C PRO A 129 -9.59 19.77 22.83
N LYS A 130 -8.97 20.42 23.83
CA LYS A 130 -9.72 21.13 24.86
C LYS A 130 -10.31 22.38 24.18
N THR A 131 -11.60 22.34 23.90
CA THR A 131 -12.40 23.52 23.54
C THR A 131 -12.41 24.52 24.69
#